data_AF-A0A839NM94-F1
#
_entry.id   AF-A0A839NM94-F1
#
_cell.length_a   1.000
_cell.length_b   1.000
_cell.length_c   1.000
_cell.angle_alpha   90.00
_cell.angle_beta   90.00
_cell.angle_gamma   90.00
#
_symmetry.space_group_name_H-M   'P 1'
#
loop_
_entity.id
_entity.type
_entity.pdbx_description
1 polymer ?
#
loop_
_entity_poly.entity_id
_entity_poly.type
_entity_poly.pdbx_seq_one_letter_code
_entity_poly.pdbx_strand_id
1 'polypeptide(L)'
;MKYVLLSRVILLELKRNGYNILTSKNTVDDENPPWYPLTVPDVDDYLLHLYCSGSIVPMEEQALLVIDHALDNIDERQLLGEVFIEIDHLGELEDKIQFYGKQYNFISNPEYYVFSFDPKRVLIRNYALRTGNHLLYLTYIGVNYPTHMIDEIQDLEDLTRSLICLDQEQAREWFNKHDVTMVQSDISIYDKDAILTIFLLGTDQQITIPLEEKDELVYNLMHREELLQLRDLFWIDPRIN
;
A
#
# COMPACT_ATOMS: atom_id res chain seq x y z
N MET A 1 -10.09 5.15 -8.61
CA MET A 1 -9.35 6.33 -9.10
C MET A 1 -10.36 7.42 -9.40
N LYS A 2 -10.17 8.62 -8.88
CA LYS A 2 -11.05 9.75 -9.18
C LYS A 2 -10.26 11.05 -9.23
N TYR A 3 -10.73 11.98 -10.07
CA TYR A 3 -10.35 13.37 -9.98
C TYR A 3 -11.13 14.01 -8.84
N VAL A 4 -10.44 14.76 -7.99
CA VAL A 4 -11.02 15.46 -6.83
C VAL A 4 -10.53 16.89 -6.85
N LEU A 5 -11.42 17.85 -6.58
CA LEU A 5 -11.05 19.26 -6.54
C LEU A 5 -9.85 19.47 -5.59
N LEU A 6 -8.84 20.19 -6.10
CA LEU A 6 -7.68 20.55 -5.30
C LEU A 6 -8.14 21.42 -4.12
N SER A 7 -7.73 21.03 -2.93
CA SER A 7 -8.03 21.75 -1.69
C SER A 7 -6.89 21.55 -0.70
N ARG A 8 -6.83 22.39 0.33
CA ARG A 8 -5.79 22.24 1.37
C ARG A 8 -5.88 20.89 2.09
N VAL A 9 -7.08 20.33 2.23
CA VAL A 9 -7.30 18.99 2.83
C VAL A 9 -6.62 17.91 1.98
N ILE A 10 -6.83 17.94 0.66
CA ILE A 10 -6.18 17.00 -0.27
C ILE A 10 -4.66 17.17 -0.27
N LEU A 11 -4.14 18.40 -0.22
CA LEU A 11 -2.69 18.63 -0.13
C LEU A 11 -2.07 18.04 1.15
N LEU A 12 -2.75 18.14 2.29
CA LEU A 12 -2.31 17.52 3.55
C LEU A 12 -2.33 16.00 3.49
N GLU A 13 -3.34 15.42 2.85
CA GLU A 13 -3.47 13.97 2.64
C GLU A 13 -2.33 13.45 1.75
N LEU A 14 -2.07 14.12 0.62
CA LEU A 14 -0.98 13.79 -0.29
C LEU A 14 0.38 13.91 0.41
N LYS A 15 0.60 14.96 1.21
CA LYS A 15 1.81 15.10 2.03
C LYS A 15 2.01 13.93 2.99
N ARG A 16 0.94 13.52 3.69
CA ARG A 16 0.97 12.36 4.62
C ARG A 16 1.27 11.05 3.90
N ASN A 17 0.82 10.93 2.66
CA ASN A 17 1.08 9.78 1.79
C ASN A 17 2.45 9.87 1.08
N GLY A 18 3.32 10.82 1.45
CA GLY A 18 4.69 10.92 0.98
C GLY A 18 4.87 11.68 -0.34
N TYR A 19 3.81 12.25 -0.90
CA TYR A 19 3.93 13.15 -2.05
C TYR A 19 4.42 14.53 -1.61
N ASN A 20 5.22 15.18 -2.45
CA ASN A 20 5.77 16.51 -2.16
C ASN A 20 5.62 17.52 -3.31
N ILE A 21 5.25 17.06 -4.51
CA ILE A 21 5.02 17.90 -5.69
C ILE A 21 3.71 17.46 -6.38
N LEU A 22 2.98 18.41 -6.97
CA LEU A 22 1.98 18.17 -8.01
C LEU A 22 2.51 18.68 -9.34
N THR A 23 2.28 17.93 -10.41
CA THR A 23 2.63 18.33 -11.78
C THR A 23 1.40 18.28 -12.67
N SER A 24 1.32 19.19 -13.63
CA SER A 24 0.33 19.14 -14.70
C SER A 24 1.02 19.13 -16.06
N LYS A 25 0.41 18.42 -17.01
CA LYS A 25 0.80 18.48 -18.42
C LYS A 25 0.23 19.72 -19.13
N ASN A 26 -0.68 20.44 -18.47
CA ASN A 26 -1.27 21.67 -18.98
C ASN A 26 -0.37 22.87 -18.62
N THR A 27 -0.54 23.95 -19.38
CA THR A 27 0.15 25.23 -19.17
C THR A 27 -0.35 25.91 -17.89
N VAL A 28 0.48 26.77 -17.29
CA VAL A 28 0.18 27.52 -16.05
C VAL A 28 -1.12 28.35 -16.13
N ASP A 29 -1.54 28.76 -17.34
CA ASP A 29 -2.72 29.59 -17.58
C ASP A 29 -4.06 28.80 -17.62
N ASP A 30 -4.05 27.49 -17.40
CA ASP A 30 -5.29 26.71 -17.37
C ASP A 30 -6.13 27.08 -16.14
N GLU A 31 -7.41 27.41 -16.35
CA GLU A 31 -8.34 27.75 -15.26
C GLU A 31 -8.67 26.53 -14.38
N ASN A 32 -8.48 25.30 -14.88
CA ASN A 32 -8.73 24.06 -14.13
C ASN A 32 -7.77 22.92 -14.54
N PRO A 33 -6.48 22.99 -14.14
CA PRO A 33 -5.49 22.00 -14.54
C PRO A 33 -5.71 20.64 -13.83
N PRO A 34 -5.54 19.50 -14.53
CA PRO A 34 -5.46 18.20 -13.89
C PRO A 34 -4.08 18.04 -13.24
N TRP A 35 -4.07 17.71 -11.96
CA TRP A 35 -2.85 17.55 -11.16
C TRP A 35 -2.52 16.07 -10.91
N TYR A 36 -1.25 15.75 -11.05
CA TYR A 36 -0.70 14.42 -10.77
C TYR A 36 0.31 14.50 -9.62
N PRO A 37 0.07 13.80 -8.50
CA PRO A 37 1.00 13.76 -7.37
C PRO A 37 2.32 13.08 -7.75
N LEU A 38 3.42 13.64 -7.25
CA LEU A 38 4.80 13.18 -7.46
C LEU A 38 5.58 13.29 -6.15
N THR A 39 6.42 12.28 -5.90
CA THR A 39 7.42 12.30 -4.83
C THR A 39 8.80 12.43 -5.44
N VAL A 40 9.57 13.43 -5.01
CA VAL A 40 10.98 13.59 -5.39
C VAL A 40 11.89 13.53 -4.15
N PRO A 41 13.13 13.04 -4.26
CA PRO A 41 14.03 12.90 -3.10
C PRO A 41 14.39 14.23 -2.44
N ASP A 42 14.66 15.26 -3.25
CA ASP A 42 14.98 16.61 -2.82
C ASP A 42 14.25 17.58 -3.77
N VAL A 43 13.35 18.38 -3.21
CA VAL A 43 12.52 19.31 -4.00
C VAL A 43 13.37 20.43 -4.59
N ASP A 44 14.35 20.93 -3.85
CA ASP A 44 15.19 22.05 -4.29
C ASP A 44 16.14 21.61 -5.41
N ASP A 45 16.74 20.43 -5.30
CA ASP A 45 17.57 19.84 -6.36
C ASP A 45 16.74 19.50 -7.60
N TYR A 46 15.52 18.97 -7.42
CA TYR A 46 14.61 18.67 -8.52
C TYR A 46 14.20 19.95 -9.28
N LEU A 47 13.86 21.02 -8.57
CA LEU A 47 13.55 22.32 -9.17
C LEU A 47 14.78 22.88 -9.90
N LEU A 48 15.96 22.86 -9.26
CA LEU A 48 17.21 23.32 -9.86
C LEU A 48 17.52 22.57 -11.16
N HIS A 49 17.32 21.24 -11.18
CA HIS A 49 17.50 20.43 -12.37
C HIS A 49 16.52 20.81 -13.49
N LEU A 50 15.25 21.08 -13.17
CA LEU A 50 14.27 21.57 -14.14
C LEU A 50 14.70 22.91 -14.77
N TYR A 51 15.24 23.83 -13.98
CA TYR A 51 15.77 25.11 -14.47
C TYR A 51 17.06 24.94 -15.31
N CYS A 52 17.98 24.09 -14.87
CA CYS A 52 19.29 23.93 -15.51
C CYS A 52 19.27 23.05 -16.76
N SER A 53 18.32 22.12 -16.89
CA SER A 53 18.26 21.17 -18.00
C SER A 53 17.81 21.78 -19.34
N GLY A 54 17.42 23.06 -19.37
CA GLY A 54 17.11 23.76 -20.62
C GLY A 54 15.94 23.18 -21.42
N SER A 55 15.14 22.27 -20.85
CA SER A 55 13.96 21.67 -21.49
C SER A 55 12.77 22.63 -21.57
N ILE A 56 12.91 23.86 -21.08
CA ILE A 56 11.94 24.93 -21.35
C ILE A 56 12.28 25.51 -22.72
N VAL A 57 11.83 24.82 -23.77
CA VAL A 57 11.45 25.55 -24.98
C VAL A 57 10.43 26.59 -24.51
N PRO A 58 10.53 27.89 -24.86
CA PRO A 58 9.74 28.98 -24.25
C PRO A 58 8.21 28.95 -24.48
N MET A 59 7.58 27.79 -24.74
CA MET A 59 6.17 27.71 -25.13
C MET A 59 5.29 26.80 -24.28
N GLU A 60 5.79 25.97 -23.35
CA GLU A 60 4.91 25.20 -22.46
C GLU A 60 5.56 25.02 -21.07
N GLU A 61 5.49 26.07 -20.24
CA GLU A 61 5.79 25.93 -18.81
C GLU A 61 4.77 24.97 -18.19
N GLN A 62 5.21 23.73 -17.91
CA GLN A 62 4.39 22.76 -17.20
C GLN A 62 4.03 23.31 -15.82
N ALA A 63 2.75 23.32 -15.48
CA ALA A 63 2.33 23.79 -14.17
C ALA A 63 2.87 22.84 -13.08
N LEU A 64 3.54 23.41 -12.08
CA LEU A 64 4.12 22.70 -10.95
C LEU A 64 3.70 23.37 -9.65
N LEU A 65 3.35 22.56 -8.65
CA LEU A 65 2.99 23.03 -7.33
C LEU A 65 3.73 22.21 -6.27
N VAL A 66 4.59 22.86 -5.48
CA VAL A 66 5.22 22.24 -4.31
C VAL A 66 4.21 22.22 -3.18
N ILE A 67 3.95 21.05 -2.61
CA ILE A 67 2.86 20.84 -1.65
C ILE A 67 3.09 21.68 -0.38
N ASP A 68 4.31 21.70 0.15
CA ASP A 68 4.66 22.49 1.34
C ASP A 68 4.50 23.99 1.10
N HIS A 69 5.00 24.48 -0.03
CA HIS A 69 4.85 25.88 -0.40
C HIS A 69 3.37 26.27 -0.53
N ALA A 70 2.55 25.42 -1.15
CA ALA A 70 1.12 25.68 -1.31
C ALA A 70 0.37 25.69 0.02
N LEU A 71 0.72 24.77 0.92
CA LEU A 71 0.19 24.76 2.29
C LEU A 71 0.60 26.02 3.06
N ASP A 72 1.79 26.55 2.87
CA ASP A 72 2.24 27.71 3.65
C ASP A 72 1.79 29.06 3.07
N ASN A 73 1.62 29.15 1.74
CA ASN A 73 1.56 30.45 1.06
C ASN A 73 0.34 30.67 0.15
N ILE A 74 -0.45 29.63 -0.17
CA ILE A 74 -1.58 29.74 -1.11
C ILE A 74 -2.92 29.69 -0.35
N ASP A 75 -3.79 30.67 -0.62
CA ASP A 75 -5.16 30.70 -0.07
C ASP A 75 -6.05 29.65 -0.74
N GLU A 76 -7.02 29.11 -0.01
CA GLU A 76 -7.95 28.07 -0.50
C GLU A 76 -8.63 28.48 -1.82
N ARG A 77 -8.97 29.77 -1.99
CA ARG A 77 -9.67 30.27 -3.20
C ARG A 77 -8.77 30.30 -4.44
N GLN A 78 -7.47 30.16 -4.25
CA GLN A 78 -6.46 30.19 -5.31
C GLN A 78 -6.00 28.77 -5.70
N LEU A 79 -6.42 27.74 -4.97
CA LEU A 79 -6.21 26.35 -5.34
C LEU A 79 -7.22 25.97 -6.44
N LEU A 80 -6.74 25.91 -7.67
CA LEU A 80 -7.52 25.57 -8.86
C LEU A 80 -7.07 24.21 -9.41
N GLY A 81 -7.98 23.51 -10.10
CA GLY A 81 -7.68 22.21 -10.69
C GLY A 81 -8.29 21.01 -9.95
N GLU A 82 -8.17 19.85 -10.57
CA GLU A 82 -8.56 18.56 -9.98
C GLU A 82 -7.34 17.66 -9.86
N VAL A 83 -7.13 17.09 -8.68
CA VAL A 83 -6.06 16.14 -8.43
C VAL A 83 -6.53 14.74 -8.74
N PHE A 84 -5.71 14.03 -9.52
CA PHE A 84 -5.86 12.60 -9.68
C PHE A 84 -5.42 11.90 -8.39
N ILE A 85 -6.39 11.37 -7.64
CA ILE A 85 -6.14 10.64 -6.40
C ILE A 85 -6.46 9.16 -6.62
N GLU A 86 -5.43 8.35 -6.40
CA GLU A 86 -5.57 6.93 -6.17
C GLU A 86 -5.95 6.70 -4.69
N ILE A 87 -7.27 6.57 -4.46
CA ILE A 87 -8.01 5.87 -3.39
C ILE A 87 -7.45 5.97 -1.94
N ASP A 88 -8.29 6.45 -1.02
CA ASP A 88 -8.07 6.58 0.44
C ASP A 88 -7.72 5.24 1.11
N HIS A 89 -6.45 4.87 1.04
CA HIS A 89 -5.95 3.62 1.59
C HIS A 89 -6.07 3.58 3.12
N LEU A 90 -6.06 4.73 3.80
CA LEU A 90 -6.11 4.78 5.27
C LEU A 90 -7.54 4.53 5.76
N GLY A 91 -8.54 5.12 5.12
CA GLY A 91 -9.95 4.82 5.38
C GLY A 91 -10.28 3.34 5.10
N GLU A 92 -9.78 2.79 3.99
CA GLU A 92 -9.91 1.35 3.71
C GLU A 92 -9.27 0.47 4.81
N LEU A 93 -8.11 0.87 5.35
CA LEU A 93 -7.47 0.17 6.46
C LEU A 93 -8.31 0.25 7.74
N GLU A 94 -8.82 1.43 8.09
CA GLU A 94 -9.66 1.61 9.29
C GLU A 94 -10.92 0.76 9.23
N ASP A 95 -11.61 0.74 8.09
CA ASP A 95 -12.79 -0.10 7.86
C ASP A 95 -12.47 -1.58 8.02
N LYS A 96 -11.31 -2.04 7.50
CA LYS A 96 -10.84 -3.42 7.67
C LYS A 96 -10.52 -3.74 9.11
N ILE A 97 -9.83 -2.86 9.83
CA ILE A 97 -9.55 -3.03 11.26
C ILE A 97 -10.86 -3.17 12.04
N GLN A 98 -11.88 -2.39 11.72
CA GLN A 98 -13.20 -2.51 12.35
C GLN A 98 -13.89 -3.83 11.98
N PHE A 99 -13.83 -4.26 10.73
CA PHE A 99 -14.41 -5.52 10.27
C PHE A 99 -13.78 -6.72 10.97
N TYR A 100 -12.46 -6.86 10.90
CA TYR A 100 -11.73 -7.93 11.59
C TYR A 100 -11.87 -7.81 13.10
N GLY A 101 -11.91 -6.59 13.64
CA GLY A 101 -12.09 -6.31 15.06
C GLY A 101 -13.41 -6.81 15.62
N LYS A 102 -14.48 -6.83 14.81
CA LYS A 102 -15.77 -7.43 15.17
C LYS A 102 -15.76 -8.95 15.08
N GLN A 103 -15.08 -9.52 14.08
CA GLN A 103 -15.03 -10.98 13.88
C GLN A 103 -14.19 -11.66 14.96
N TYR A 104 -13.05 -11.06 15.30
CA TYR A 104 -12.13 -11.60 16.29
C TYR A 104 -12.36 -11.03 17.69
N ASN A 105 -13.07 -9.91 17.86
CA ASN A 105 -13.19 -9.19 19.14
C ASN A 105 -11.86 -8.64 19.71
N PHE A 106 -10.83 -8.42 18.89
CA PHE A 106 -9.54 -7.87 19.36
C PHE A 106 -9.61 -6.39 19.76
N ILE A 107 -10.63 -5.64 19.30
CA ILE A 107 -10.80 -4.25 19.74
C ILE A 107 -11.26 -4.21 21.20
N SER A 108 -12.16 -5.13 21.56
CA SER A 108 -12.73 -5.22 22.90
C SER A 108 -11.82 -5.96 23.88
N ASN A 109 -11.03 -6.91 23.40
CA ASN A 109 -10.18 -7.76 24.25
C ASN A 109 -8.73 -7.87 23.69
N PRO A 110 -7.99 -6.75 23.57
CA PRO A 110 -6.65 -6.74 22.99
C PRO A 110 -5.63 -7.62 23.73
N GLU A 111 -5.83 -7.88 25.02
CA GLU A 111 -4.95 -8.66 25.88
C GLU A 111 -4.84 -10.16 25.53
N TYR A 112 -5.78 -10.69 24.75
CA TYR A 112 -5.75 -12.09 24.31
C TYR A 112 -4.90 -12.32 23.07
N TYR A 113 -4.46 -11.25 22.41
CA TYR A 113 -3.72 -11.31 21.14
C TYR A 113 -2.23 -11.18 21.41
N VAL A 114 -1.52 -12.29 21.23
CA VAL A 114 -0.06 -12.33 21.25
C VAL A 114 0.50 -11.90 19.89
N PHE A 115 1.75 -11.49 19.85
CA PHE A 115 2.41 -11.01 18.63
C PHE A 115 2.24 -11.93 17.40
N SER A 116 2.33 -13.25 17.61
CA SER A 116 2.20 -14.26 16.53
C SER A 116 0.78 -14.36 15.96
N PHE A 117 -0.23 -13.84 16.68
CA PHE A 117 -1.63 -13.87 16.27
C PHE A 117 -2.29 -12.56 16.71
N ASP A 118 -1.99 -11.48 15.99
CA ASP A 118 -2.67 -10.17 16.08
C ASP A 118 -3.12 -9.75 14.67
N PRO A 119 -4.40 -9.94 14.30
CA PRO A 119 -4.91 -9.56 12.98
C PRO A 119 -4.75 -8.07 12.69
N LYS A 120 -4.83 -7.20 13.71
CA LYS A 120 -4.63 -5.75 13.53
C LYS A 120 -3.18 -5.45 13.14
N ARG A 121 -2.21 -6.13 13.78
CA ARG A 121 -0.79 -6.05 13.39
C ARG A 121 -0.60 -6.38 11.90
N VAL A 122 -1.18 -7.50 11.44
CA VAL A 122 -1.03 -7.96 10.05
C VAL A 122 -1.67 -6.96 9.07
N LEU A 123 -2.87 -6.46 9.37
CA LEU A 123 -3.52 -5.43 8.53
C LEU A 123 -2.67 -4.15 8.39
N ILE A 124 -2.12 -3.65 9.50
CA ILE A 124 -1.27 -2.45 9.49
C ILE A 124 0.06 -2.74 8.77
N ARG A 125 0.64 -3.93 8.96
CA ARG A 125 1.85 -4.37 8.25
C ARG A 125 1.64 -4.35 6.73
N ASN A 126 0.55 -4.95 6.26
CA ASN A 126 0.25 -5.03 4.83
C ASN A 126 -0.04 -3.66 4.22
N TYR A 127 -0.70 -2.78 4.98
CA TYR A 127 -0.85 -1.39 4.57
C TYR A 127 0.51 -0.69 4.45
N ALA A 128 1.39 -0.84 5.45
CA ALA A 128 2.71 -0.22 5.44
C ALA A 128 3.56 -0.71 4.26
N LEU A 129 3.54 -2.01 3.97
CA LEU A 129 4.26 -2.61 2.85
C LEU A 129 3.78 -2.12 1.48
N ARG A 130 2.47 -1.95 1.29
CA ARG A 130 1.89 -1.50 0.02
C ARG A 130 2.03 0.00 -0.21
N THR A 131 1.97 0.79 0.86
CA THR A 131 1.97 2.27 0.78
C THR A 131 3.34 2.88 1.06
N GLY A 132 4.28 2.10 1.60
CA GLY A 132 5.56 2.62 2.11
C GLY A 132 5.43 3.37 3.44
N ASN A 133 4.25 3.46 4.06
CA ASN A 133 4.05 4.09 5.35
C ASN A 133 4.52 3.18 6.51
N HIS A 134 5.82 2.90 6.54
CA HIS A 134 6.46 2.07 7.54
C HIS A 134 6.33 2.66 8.95
N LEU A 135 6.30 3.99 9.06
CA LEU A 135 6.16 4.68 10.35
C LEU A 135 4.89 4.26 11.09
N LEU A 136 3.77 4.12 10.38
CA LEU A 136 2.51 3.68 10.99
C LEU A 136 2.66 2.31 11.67
N TYR A 137 3.30 1.37 10.98
CA TYR A 137 3.53 0.02 11.50
C TYR A 137 4.55 -0.01 12.64
N LEU A 138 5.69 0.66 12.47
CA LEU A 138 6.74 0.71 13.49
C LEU A 138 6.26 1.41 14.76
N THR A 139 5.42 2.44 14.64
CA THR A 139 4.76 3.07 15.80
C THR A 139 3.86 2.08 16.52
N TYR A 140 3.07 1.30 15.78
CA TYR A 140 2.20 0.27 16.35
C TYR A 140 3.02 -0.81 17.09
N ILE A 141 4.08 -1.33 16.48
CA ILE A 141 4.97 -2.34 17.10
C ILE A 141 5.67 -1.76 18.33
N GLY A 142 6.21 -0.55 18.27
CA GLY A 142 6.92 0.07 19.39
C GLY A 142 6.06 0.27 20.64
N VAL A 143 4.75 0.51 20.45
CA VAL A 143 3.79 0.67 21.55
C VAL A 143 3.30 -0.68 22.09
N ASN A 144 2.96 -1.63 21.21
CA ASN A 144 2.25 -2.86 21.61
C ASN A 144 3.18 -4.06 21.80
N TYR A 145 4.30 -4.12 21.07
CA TYR A 145 5.23 -5.25 21.02
C TYR A 145 6.70 -4.80 21.00
N PRO A 146 7.16 -3.99 21.99
CA PRO A 146 8.49 -3.36 21.96
C PRO A 146 9.64 -4.38 21.89
N THR A 147 9.45 -5.59 22.44
CA THR A 147 10.46 -6.66 22.38
C THR A 147 10.69 -7.22 20.98
N HIS A 148 9.73 -7.03 20.06
CA HIS A 148 9.83 -7.50 18.67
C HIS A 148 10.29 -6.40 17.71
N MET A 149 10.49 -5.17 18.19
CA MET A 149 10.76 -4.01 17.32
C MET A 149 11.96 -4.22 16.38
N ILE A 150 13.07 -4.73 16.89
CA ILE A 150 14.30 -4.90 16.09
C ILE A 150 14.08 -5.94 14.98
N ASP A 151 13.48 -7.08 15.33
CA ASP A 151 13.20 -8.15 14.37
C ASP A 151 12.20 -7.69 13.30
N GLU A 152 11.17 -6.92 13.70
CA GLU A 152 10.15 -6.40 12.79
C GLU A 152 10.67 -5.28 11.87
N ILE A 153 11.61 -4.44 12.33
CA ILE A 153 12.28 -3.47 11.46
C ILE A 153 13.03 -4.21 10.36
N GLN A 154 13.81 -5.24 10.74
CA GLN A 154 14.58 -6.02 9.79
C GLN A 154 13.67 -6.79 8.80
N ASP A 155 12.63 -7.46 9.29
CA ASP A 155 11.66 -8.18 8.44
C ASP A 155 10.93 -7.22 7.49
N LEU A 156 10.49 -6.06 7.97
CA LEU A 156 9.82 -5.06 7.14
C LEU A 156 10.76 -4.53 6.05
N GLU A 157 12.02 -4.22 6.38
CA GLU A 157 13.01 -3.78 5.39
C GLU A 157 13.30 -4.84 4.34
N ASP A 158 13.49 -6.09 4.75
CA ASP A 158 13.76 -7.20 3.85
C ASP A 158 12.56 -7.47 2.95
N LEU A 159 11.35 -7.48 3.52
CA LEU A 159 10.12 -7.71 2.76
C LEU A 159 9.82 -6.55 1.81
N THR A 160 10.00 -5.29 2.20
CA THR A 160 9.81 -4.15 1.27
C THR A 160 10.71 -4.26 0.05
N ARG A 161 11.91 -4.85 0.18
CA ARG A 161 12.83 -5.07 -0.95
C ARG A 161 12.45 -6.25 -1.82
N SER A 162 11.86 -7.31 -1.25
CA SER A 162 11.57 -8.55 -1.97
C SER A 162 10.11 -8.69 -2.41
N LEU A 163 9.17 -7.98 -1.80
CA LEU A 163 7.74 -8.08 -2.07
C LEU A 163 7.46 -7.76 -3.54
N ILE A 164 6.75 -8.66 -4.22
CA ILE A 164 6.37 -8.48 -5.62
C ILE A 164 4.87 -8.21 -5.72
N CYS A 165 4.51 -7.34 -6.65
CA CYS A 165 3.13 -7.04 -7.02
C CYS A 165 2.95 -7.41 -8.49
N LEU A 166 2.10 -8.39 -8.75
CA LEU A 166 1.89 -8.96 -10.08
C LEU A 166 0.41 -8.82 -10.48
N ASP A 167 0.17 -8.61 -11.77
CA ASP A 167 -1.15 -8.82 -12.35
C ASP A 167 -1.46 -10.32 -12.50
N GLN A 168 -2.67 -10.65 -12.95
CA GLN A 168 -3.14 -12.03 -13.11
C GLN A 168 -2.26 -12.89 -14.04
N GLU A 169 -1.80 -12.34 -15.17
CA GLU A 169 -0.99 -13.08 -16.15
C GLU A 169 0.44 -13.28 -15.63
N GLN A 170 1.02 -12.22 -15.07
CA GLN A 170 2.33 -12.27 -14.42
C GLN A 170 2.35 -13.24 -13.24
N ALA A 171 1.30 -13.25 -12.41
CA ALA A 171 1.15 -14.17 -11.30
C ALA A 171 1.06 -15.62 -11.79
N ARG A 172 0.30 -15.88 -12.86
CA ARG A 172 0.22 -17.21 -13.49
C ARG A 172 1.58 -17.70 -13.97
N GLU A 173 2.32 -16.87 -14.69
CA GLU A 173 3.68 -17.20 -15.14
C GLU A 173 4.61 -17.47 -13.96
N TRP A 174 4.53 -16.64 -12.92
CA TRP A 174 5.35 -16.77 -11.73
C TRP A 174 5.07 -18.06 -10.97
N PHE A 175 3.80 -18.42 -10.75
CA PHE A 175 3.42 -19.68 -10.09
C PHE A 175 3.88 -20.90 -10.87
N ASN A 176 3.77 -20.88 -12.20
CA ASN A 176 4.26 -21.97 -13.05
C ASN A 176 5.78 -22.11 -12.98
N LYS A 177 6.51 -20.98 -13.02
CA LYS A 177 7.97 -20.97 -12.96
C LYS A 177 8.53 -21.54 -11.66
N HIS A 178 7.79 -21.40 -10.55
CA HIS A 178 8.21 -21.83 -9.21
C HIS A 178 7.48 -23.09 -8.73
N ASP A 179 6.77 -23.79 -9.62
CA ASP A 179 6.01 -25.02 -9.31
C ASP A 179 5.05 -24.88 -8.11
N VAL A 180 4.49 -23.67 -7.93
CA VAL A 180 3.56 -23.39 -6.83
C VAL A 180 2.20 -23.97 -7.17
N THR A 181 1.60 -24.71 -6.25
CA THR A 181 0.24 -25.26 -6.37
C THR A 181 -0.73 -24.63 -5.37
N MET A 182 -0.23 -24.38 -4.16
CA MET A 182 -0.97 -23.80 -3.05
C MET A 182 -0.27 -22.54 -2.55
N VAL A 183 -1.06 -21.55 -2.16
CA VAL A 183 -0.58 -20.36 -1.45
C VAL A 183 -1.32 -20.19 -0.14
N GLN A 184 -0.68 -19.53 0.80
CA GLN A 184 -1.30 -19.08 2.04
C GLN A 184 -1.39 -17.55 2.04
N SER A 185 -2.54 -16.99 2.42
CA SER A 185 -2.69 -15.55 2.63
C SER A 185 -2.53 -15.19 4.10
N ASP A 186 -1.89 -14.07 4.40
CA ASP A 186 -1.71 -13.59 5.78
C ASP A 186 -2.99 -13.01 6.41
N ILE A 187 -3.84 -12.37 5.60
CA ILE A 187 -5.22 -12.00 5.90
C ILE A 187 -6.19 -12.76 4.99
N SER A 188 -7.43 -12.30 4.86
CA SER A 188 -8.46 -13.04 4.13
C SER A 188 -8.04 -13.27 2.70
N ILE A 189 -8.20 -14.50 2.21
CA ILE A 189 -7.91 -14.84 0.82
C ILE A 189 -8.86 -14.20 -0.19
N TYR A 190 -9.82 -13.40 0.27
CA TYR A 190 -10.64 -12.53 -0.58
C TYR A 190 -10.22 -11.05 -0.55
N ASP A 191 -9.33 -10.66 0.37
CA ASP A 191 -8.83 -9.29 0.44
C ASP A 191 -7.72 -9.02 -0.58
N LYS A 192 -7.95 -8.05 -1.50
CA LYS A 192 -6.95 -7.58 -2.48
C LYS A 192 -5.58 -7.18 -1.87
N ASP A 193 -5.57 -6.89 -0.57
CA ASP A 193 -4.39 -6.43 0.18
C ASP A 193 -3.63 -7.57 0.87
N ALA A 194 -4.09 -8.81 0.70
CA ALA A 194 -3.44 -9.97 1.31
C ALA A 194 -2.11 -10.26 0.61
N ILE A 195 -1.08 -10.51 1.41
CA ILE A 195 0.22 -10.94 0.93
C ILE A 195 0.25 -12.46 0.97
N LEU A 196 0.62 -13.04 -0.16
CA LEU A 196 0.64 -14.47 -0.40
C LEU A 196 2.04 -15.02 -0.10
N THR A 197 2.12 -16.05 0.72
CA THR A 197 3.33 -16.86 0.91
C THR A 197 3.19 -18.18 0.18
N ILE A 198 4.32 -18.70 -0.31
CA ILE A 198 4.36 -20.01 -0.98
C ILE A 198 4.14 -21.10 0.07
N PHE A 199 3.16 -21.97 -0.16
CA PHE A 199 2.98 -23.15 0.67
C PHE A 199 3.55 -24.38 -0.04
N LEU A 200 4.77 -24.78 0.33
CA LEU A 200 5.40 -25.99 -0.19
C LEU A 200 4.88 -27.22 0.55
N LEU A 201 4.07 -28.03 -0.12
CA LEU A 201 3.69 -29.35 0.37
C LEU A 201 4.93 -30.25 0.37
N GLY A 202 5.36 -30.70 1.55
CA GLY A 202 6.30 -31.83 1.65
C GLY A 202 5.71 -33.05 0.95
N THR A 203 6.53 -33.79 0.19
CA THR A 203 6.13 -34.85 -0.75
C THR A 203 5.22 -35.95 -0.21
N ASP A 204 5.01 -36.04 1.11
CA ASP A 204 4.22 -37.09 1.76
C ASP A 204 3.00 -36.56 2.55
N GLN A 205 2.67 -35.28 2.48
CA GLN A 205 1.53 -34.72 3.20
C GLN A 205 0.35 -34.45 2.27
N GLN A 206 -0.61 -35.38 2.23
CA GLN A 206 -1.96 -35.05 1.82
C GLN A 206 -2.57 -34.15 2.89
N ILE A 207 -2.59 -32.84 2.65
CA ILE A 207 -3.34 -31.94 3.51
C ILE A 207 -4.81 -32.13 3.16
N THR A 208 -5.53 -32.81 4.04
CA THR A 208 -6.98 -32.66 4.16
C THR A 208 -7.20 -31.28 4.76
N ILE A 209 -7.28 -30.24 3.92
CA ILE A 209 -7.65 -28.91 4.39
C ILE A 209 -9.04 -29.08 4.99
N PRO A 210 -9.27 -28.80 6.28
CA PRO A 210 -10.62 -28.77 6.81
C PRO A 210 -11.31 -27.61 6.11
N LEU A 211 -12.08 -27.91 5.07
CA LEU A 211 -12.92 -26.96 4.33
C LEU A 211 -14.06 -26.37 5.20
N GLU A 212 -13.99 -26.54 6.53
CA GLU A 212 -15.09 -26.28 7.46
C GLU A 212 -14.96 -25.02 8.31
N GLU A 213 -13.79 -24.36 8.39
CA GLU A 213 -13.71 -23.05 9.06
C GLU A 213 -13.78 -21.91 8.04
N LYS A 214 -14.96 -21.76 7.43
CA LYS A 214 -15.30 -20.67 6.50
C LYS A 214 -15.27 -19.27 7.13
N ASP A 215 -15.03 -19.17 8.44
CA ASP A 215 -15.12 -17.94 9.22
C ASP A 215 -13.75 -17.35 9.60
N GLU A 216 -12.64 -18.06 9.38
CA GLU A 216 -11.32 -17.50 9.62
C GLU A 216 -10.88 -16.58 8.46
N LEU A 217 -10.55 -15.34 8.80
CA LEU A 217 -10.08 -14.29 7.88
C LEU A 217 -8.56 -14.16 7.84
N VAL A 218 -7.77 -15.09 8.38
CA VAL A 218 -6.30 -15.05 8.34
C VAL A 218 -5.76 -16.43 8.01
N TYR A 219 -4.56 -16.51 7.43
CA TYR A 219 -3.85 -17.77 7.17
C TYR A 219 -4.60 -18.78 6.29
N ASN A 220 -5.49 -18.30 5.42
CA ASN A 220 -6.27 -19.14 4.53
C ASN A 220 -5.40 -19.76 3.43
N LEU A 221 -5.68 -21.02 3.10
CA LEU A 221 -5.04 -21.73 1.98
C LEU A 221 -5.96 -21.76 0.77
N MET A 222 -5.39 -21.55 -0.42
CA MET A 222 -6.14 -21.69 -1.67
C MET A 222 -5.26 -22.24 -2.79
N HIS A 223 -5.89 -23.02 -3.67
CA HIS A 223 -5.26 -23.49 -4.89
C HIS A 223 -5.08 -22.34 -5.87
N ARG A 224 -3.92 -22.26 -6.54
CA ARG A 224 -3.58 -21.12 -7.41
C ARG A 224 -4.63 -20.84 -8.49
N GLU A 225 -5.24 -21.87 -9.07
CA GLU A 225 -6.17 -21.70 -10.19
C GLU A 225 -7.50 -21.09 -9.74
N GLU A 226 -7.91 -21.34 -8.49
CA GLU A 226 -9.08 -20.68 -7.90
C GLU A 226 -8.73 -19.23 -7.57
N LEU A 227 -7.56 -19.01 -6.96
CA LEU A 227 -7.12 -17.66 -6.61
C LEU A 227 -6.94 -16.75 -7.83
N LEU A 228 -6.38 -17.29 -8.92
CA LEU A 228 -6.21 -16.58 -10.19
C LEU A 228 -7.56 -16.12 -10.75
N GLN A 229 -8.68 -16.78 -10.45
CA GLN A 229 -10.01 -16.36 -10.91
C GLN A 229 -10.66 -15.30 -10.01
N LEU A 230 -10.19 -15.15 -8.78
CA LEU A 230 -10.83 -14.30 -7.76
C LEU A 230 -10.26 -12.88 -7.72
N ARG A 231 -9.04 -12.67 -8.24
CA ARG A 231 -8.31 -11.41 -8.08
C ARG A 231 -7.56 -11.02 -9.35
N ASP A 232 -7.41 -9.71 -9.52
CA ASP A 232 -6.65 -9.12 -10.63
C ASP A 232 -5.22 -8.73 -10.23
N LEU A 233 -4.94 -8.63 -8.93
CA LEU A 233 -3.67 -8.18 -8.37
C LEU A 233 -3.20 -9.11 -7.24
N PHE A 234 -1.90 -9.40 -7.23
CA PHE A 234 -1.29 -10.40 -6.36
C PHE A 234 -0.05 -9.79 -5.69
N TRP A 235 -0.11 -9.61 -4.38
CA TRP A 235 1.05 -9.32 -3.55
C TRP A 235 1.65 -10.64 -3.09
N ILE A 236 2.90 -10.92 -3.41
CA ILE A 236 3.56 -12.19 -3.09
C ILE A 236 4.84 -11.90 -2.32
N ASP A 237 5.01 -12.55 -1.18
CA ASP A 237 6.30 -12.66 -0.50
C ASP A 237 7.07 -13.83 -1.14
N PRO A 238 8.11 -13.58 -1.94
CA PRO A 238 8.85 -14.64 -2.62
C PRO A 238 9.88 -15.32 -1.71
N ARG A 239 10.05 -14.87 -0.45
CA ARG A 239 11.00 -15.47 0.48
C ARG A 239 10.51 -16.88 0.83
N ILE A 240 11.29 -17.88 0.44
CA ILE A 240 11.01 -19.27 0.79
C ILE A 240 11.55 -19.49 2.21
N ASN A 241 10.65 -19.77 3.14
CA ASN A 241 11.01 -20.25 4.48
C ASN A 241 11.20 -21.76 4.49
#